data_AF-A0AA43IR52-F1
#
_entry.id   AF-A0AA43IR52-F1
#
_cell.length_a   1.000
_cell.length_b   1.000
_cell.length_c   1.000
_cell.angle_alpha   90.00
_cell.angle_beta   90.00
_cell.angle_gamma   90.00
#
_symmetry.space_group_name_H-M   'P 1'
#
loop_
_entity.id
_entity.type
_entity.pdbx_description
1 polymer ?
#
loop_
_entity_poly.entity_id
_entity_poly.type
_entity_poly.pdbx_seq_one_letter_code
_entity_poly.pdbx_strand_id
1 'polypeptide(L)'
;MKSRLIAGDLGGARNDARWALDAGAAESESSIGRYAAALAQLVLGEDARAGELTATLTDAETIPAADADSLAALAAGDDVAYESGIRALVADFEARAEFLEDITVADTVLAFQVLAAQRRLAVLLRSPLLAR
;
A
#
# COMPACT_ATOMS: atom_id res chain seq x y z
N MET A 1 -6.96 -0.96 -8.50
CA MET A 1 -6.46 0.04 -7.53
C MET A 1 -4.98 0.41 -7.70
N LYS A 2 -4.00 -0.43 -7.32
CA LYS A 2 -2.56 -0.07 -7.37
C LYS A 2 -2.12 0.48 -8.74
N SER A 3 -2.46 -0.20 -9.82
CA SER A 3 -2.11 0.26 -11.18
C SER A 3 -2.72 1.63 -11.52
N ARG A 4 -3.93 1.93 -11.04
CA ARG A 4 -4.57 3.24 -11.22
C ARG A 4 -3.85 4.34 -10.44
N LEU A 5 -3.43 4.05 -9.19
CA LEU A 5 -2.62 4.97 -8.39
C LEU A 5 -1.29 5.27 -9.08
N ILE A 6 -0.57 4.23 -9.53
CA ILE A 6 0.72 4.35 -10.22
C ILE A 6 0.57 5.16 -11.52
N ALA A 7 -0.52 4.93 -12.27
CA ALA A 7 -0.82 5.70 -13.48
C ALA A 7 -1.33 7.13 -13.24
N GLY A 8 -1.52 7.55 -11.98
CA GLY A 8 -2.07 8.86 -11.63
C GLY A 8 -3.59 9.00 -11.87
N ASP A 9 -4.29 7.92 -12.23
CA ASP A 9 -5.75 7.90 -12.39
C ASP A 9 -6.44 7.78 -11.03
N LEU A 10 -6.45 8.87 -10.27
CA LEU A 10 -7.06 8.93 -8.94
C LEU A 10 -8.57 8.73 -8.97
N GLY A 11 -9.24 9.16 -10.04
CA GLY A 11 -10.68 8.95 -10.22
C GLY A 11 -11.01 7.47 -10.40
N GLY A 12 -10.28 6.78 -11.29
CA GLY A 12 -10.38 5.33 -11.47
C GLY A 12 -10.01 4.57 -10.20
N ALA A 13 -8.95 4.98 -9.49
CA ALA A 13 -8.58 4.36 -8.23
C ALA A 13 -9.72 4.42 -7.19
N ARG A 14 -10.40 5.56 -7.06
CA ARG A 14 -11.56 5.71 -6.16
C ARG A 14 -12.74 4.83 -6.56
N ASN A 15 -12.98 4.65 -7.86
CA ASN A 15 -14.03 3.75 -8.34
C ASN A 15 -13.70 2.29 -8.02
N ASP A 16 -12.47 1.86 -8.28
CA ASP A 16 -12.00 0.51 -7.91
C ASP A 16 -12.08 0.28 -6.39
N ALA A 17 -11.77 1.30 -5.59
CA ALA A 17 -11.84 1.23 -4.13
C ALA A 17 -13.27 1.00 -3.62
N ARG A 18 -14.24 1.76 -4.14
CA ARG A 18 -15.66 1.54 -3.81
C ARG A 18 -16.11 0.15 -4.22
N TRP A 19 -15.76 -0.27 -5.44
CA TRP A 19 -16.11 -1.59 -5.94
C TRP A 19 -15.55 -2.71 -5.05
N ALA A 20 -14.30 -2.58 -4.58
CA ALA A 20 -13.68 -3.57 -3.69
C ALA A 20 -14.41 -3.67 -2.34
N LEU A 21 -14.79 -2.53 -1.77
CA LEU A 21 -15.57 -2.49 -0.52
C LEU A 21 -16.98 -3.06 -0.72
N ASP A 22 -17.66 -2.70 -1.81
CA ASP A 22 -18.99 -3.24 -2.17
C ASP A 22 -18.95 -4.76 -2.40
N ALA A 23 -17.81 -5.29 -2.85
CA ALA A 23 -17.56 -6.73 -3.02
C ALA A 23 -17.28 -7.47 -1.70
N GLY A 24 -17.30 -6.78 -0.55
CA GLY A 24 -17.13 -7.38 0.77
C GLY A 24 -15.68 -7.53 1.21
N ALA A 25 -14.75 -6.73 0.67
CA ALA A 25 -13.34 -6.83 1.05
C ALA A 25 -13.12 -6.57 2.55
N ALA A 26 -13.88 -5.64 3.15
CA ALA A 26 -13.73 -5.27 4.57
C ALA A 26 -14.18 -6.39 5.52
N GLU A 27 -15.13 -7.20 5.09
CA GLU A 27 -15.70 -8.34 5.82
C GLU A 27 -14.91 -9.63 5.57
N SER A 28 -13.89 -9.60 4.71
CA SER A 28 -13.10 -10.78 4.38
C SER A 28 -12.40 -11.35 5.62
N GLU A 29 -12.43 -12.67 5.76
CA GLU A 29 -11.64 -13.39 6.76
C GLU A 29 -10.17 -13.55 6.35
N SER A 30 -9.86 -13.30 5.07
CA SER A 30 -8.50 -13.43 4.52
C SER A 30 -7.68 -12.15 4.71
N SER A 31 -6.39 -12.31 5.01
CA SER A 31 -5.45 -11.18 5.12
C SER A 31 -5.35 -10.38 3.81
N ILE A 32 -5.46 -11.04 2.64
CA ILE A 32 -5.46 -10.37 1.33
C ILE A 32 -6.70 -9.49 1.16
N GLY A 33 -7.88 -9.99 1.54
CA GLY A 33 -9.11 -9.20 1.48
C GLY A 33 -9.07 -7.99 2.41
N ARG A 34 -8.58 -8.16 3.64
CA ARG A 34 -8.40 -7.05 4.59
C ARG A 34 -7.36 -6.03 4.14
N TYR A 35 -6.27 -6.49 3.52
CA TYR A 35 -5.27 -5.61 2.91
C TYR A 35 -5.91 -4.79 1.77
N ALA A 36 -6.67 -5.45 0.89
CA ALA A 36 -7.37 -4.77 -0.21
C ALA A 36 -8.38 -3.74 0.33
N ALA A 37 -9.10 -4.05 1.40
CA ALA A 37 -10.01 -3.13 2.06
C ALA A 37 -9.27 -1.94 2.68
N ALA A 38 -8.16 -2.16 3.39
CA ALA A 38 -7.35 -1.09 3.99
C ALA A 38 -6.82 -0.14 2.90
N LEU A 39 -6.30 -0.70 1.80
CA LEU A 39 -5.87 0.09 0.64
C LEU A 39 -7.04 0.90 0.04
N ALA A 40 -8.22 0.29 -0.11
CA ALA A 40 -9.41 0.97 -0.62
C ALA A 40 -9.82 2.15 0.28
N GLN A 41 -9.81 1.97 1.60
CA GLN A 41 -10.10 3.04 2.55
C GLN A 41 -9.09 4.20 2.42
N LEU A 42 -7.79 3.91 2.30
CA LEU A 42 -6.80 4.97 2.06
C LEU A 42 -6.99 5.70 0.73
N VAL A 43 -7.39 5.00 -0.34
CA VAL A 43 -7.69 5.65 -1.63
C VAL A 43 -8.89 6.60 -1.52
N LEU A 44 -9.86 6.26 -0.68
CA LEU A 44 -11.04 7.09 -0.39
C LEU A 44 -10.76 8.22 0.60
N GLY A 45 -9.65 8.16 1.34
CA GLY A 45 -9.27 9.12 2.38
C GLY A 45 -9.84 8.79 3.77
N GLU A 46 -10.32 7.57 3.96
CA GLU A 46 -10.90 7.07 5.21
C GLU A 46 -9.82 6.46 6.12
N ASP A 47 -8.88 7.30 6.53
CA ASP A 47 -7.63 6.90 7.19
C ASP A 47 -7.87 6.12 8.50
N ALA A 48 -8.85 6.55 9.30
CA ALA A 48 -9.20 5.85 10.53
C ALA A 48 -9.67 4.41 10.27
N ARG A 49 -10.49 4.21 9.23
CA ARG A 49 -10.98 2.87 8.83
C ARG A 49 -9.88 2.00 8.24
N ALA A 50 -8.95 2.61 7.49
CA ALA A 50 -7.76 1.91 7.05
C ALA A 50 -6.93 1.42 8.24
N GLY A 51 -6.76 2.26 9.27
CA GLY A 51 -6.02 1.91 10.49
C GLY A 51 -6.60 0.70 11.22
N GLU A 52 -7.93 0.69 11.43
CA GLU A 52 -8.66 -0.43 12.01
C GLU A 52 -8.41 -1.74 11.25
N LEU A 53 -8.43 -1.70 9.91
CA LEU A 53 -8.19 -2.88 9.07
C LEU A 53 -6.73 -3.33 9.12
N THR A 54 -5.78 -2.39 9.08
CA THR A 54 -4.35 -2.74 9.15
C THR A 54 -3.96 -3.41 10.46
N ALA A 55 -4.59 -3.04 11.58
CA ALA A 55 -4.35 -3.68 12.88
C ALA A 55 -4.74 -5.16 12.91
N THR A 56 -5.50 -5.64 11.93
CA THR A 56 -5.91 -7.05 11.80
C THR A 56 -5.01 -7.86 10.86
N LEU A 57 -4.02 -7.24 10.22
CA LEU A 57 -3.07 -7.90 9.32
C LEU A 57 -1.96 -8.58 10.14
N THR A 58 -2.28 -9.73 10.73
CA THR A 58 -1.36 -10.47 11.62
C THR A 58 -0.56 -11.56 10.93
N ASP A 59 -0.85 -11.85 9.67
CA ASP A 59 -0.25 -12.95 8.91
C ASP A 59 0.89 -12.45 8.00
N ALA A 60 2.10 -12.56 8.53
CA ALA A 60 3.33 -12.16 7.84
C ALA A 60 3.74 -13.09 6.68
N GLU A 61 3.18 -14.31 6.59
CA GLU A 61 3.44 -15.22 5.47
C GLU A 61 2.68 -14.78 4.22
N THR A 62 1.49 -14.20 4.41
CA THR A 62 0.65 -13.71 3.32
C THR A 62 0.94 -12.26 2.94
N ILE A 63 1.16 -11.39 3.94
CA ILE A 63 1.44 -9.96 3.71
C ILE A 63 2.78 -9.64 4.40
N PRO A 64 3.82 -9.25 3.65
CA PRO A 64 5.09 -8.87 4.25
C PRO A 64 4.90 -7.78 5.33
N ALA A 65 5.61 -7.90 6.45
CA ALA A 65 5.49 -6.96 7.57
C ALA A 65 5.72 -5.50 7.13
N ALA A 66 6.70 -5.26 6.26
CA ALA A 66 6.99 -3.93 5.74
C ALA A 66 5.81 -3.33 4.94
N ASP A 67 5.01 -4.14 4.23
CA ASP A 67 3.80 -3.69 3.54
C ASP A 67 2.73 -3.28 4.56
N ALA A 68 2.46 -4.14 5.56
CA ALA A 68 1.46 -3.89 6.59
C ALA A 68 1.81 -2.66 7.45
N ASP A 69 3.06 -2.55 7.89
CA ASP A 69 3.57 -1.44 8.69
C ASP A 69 3.49 -0.11 7.94
N SER A 70 3.89 -0.10 6.66
CA SER A 70 3.80 1.11 5.82
C SER A 70 2.35 1.54 5.61
N LEU A 71 1.42 0.57 5.42
CA LEU A 71 0.00 0.83 5.27
C LEU A 71 -0.61 1.39 6.56
N ALA A 72 -0.23 0.84 7.71
CA ALA A 72 -0.65 1.32 9.03
C ALA A 72 -0.11 2.73 9.32
N ALA A 73 1.15 3.00 8.98
CA ALA A 73 1.75 4.33 9.13
C ALA A 73 1.06 5.39 8.25
N LEU A 74 0.71 5.04 7.00
CA LEU A 74 -0.09 5.90 6.13
C LEU A 74 -1.45 6.24 6.74
N ALA A 75 -2.13 5.24 7.32
CA ALA A 75 -3.41 5.44 7.99
C ALA A 75 -3.29 6.30 9.27
N ALA A 76 -2.19 6.15 10.01
CA ALA A 76 -1.94 6.92 11.23
C ALA A 76 -1.47 8.36 10.95
N GLY A 77 -1.01 8.65 9.72
CA GLY A 77 -0.35 9.92 9.43
C GLY A 77 1.05 10.04 10.05
N ASP A 78 1.69 8.91 10.36
CA ASP A 78 2.97 8.84 11.06
C ASP A 78 4.13 8.90 10.05
N ASP A 79 4.82 10.03 9.99
CA ASP A 79 5.91 10.29 9.04
C ASP A 79 7.15 9.44 9.33
N VAL A 80 7.53 9.29 10.60
CA VAL A 80 8.68 8.49 11.03
C VAL A 80 8.46 7.01 10.74
N ALA A 81 7.29 6.48 11.12
CA ALA A 81 6.95 5.08 10.87
C ALA A 81 6.83 4.81 9.36
N TYR A 82 6.22 5.73 8.61
CA TYR A 82 6.08 5.57 7.16
C TYR A 82 7.44 5.57 6.46
N GLU A 83 8.33 6.49 6.80
CA GLU A 83 9.68 6.51 6.22
C GLU A 83 10.46 5.23 6.51
N SER A 84 10.39 4.74 7.75
CA SER A 84 11.04 3.48 8.12
C SER A 84 10.48 2.30 7.31
N GLY A 85 9.15 2.16 7.28
CA GLY A 85 8.48 1.07 6.57
C GLY A 85 8.72 1.09 5.07
N ILE A 86 8.58 2.25 4.43
CA ILE A 86 8.73 2.34 2.97
C ILE A 86 10.17 2.09 2.51
N ARG A 87 11.17 2.44 3.32
CA ARG A 87 12.58 2.13 3.05
C ARG A 87 12.87 0.64 3.23
N ALA A 88 12.30 0.02 4.27
CA ALA A 88 12.39 -1.43 4.46
C ALA A 88 11.76 -2.18 3.27
N LEU A 89 10.62 -1.68 2.76
CA LEU A 89 9.97 -2.26 1.61
C LEU A 89 10.81 -2.15 0.33
N VAL A 90 11.44 -1.00 0.08
CA VAL A 90 12.40 -0.85 -1.03
C VAL A 90 13.55 -1.85 -0.90
N ALA A 91 14.15 -1.96 0.28
CA ALA A 91 15.24 -2.89 0.52
C ALA A 91 14.82 -4.37 0.32
N ASP A 92 13.61 -4.72 0.72
CA ASP A 92 13.04 -6.05 0.47
C ASP A 92 12.91 -6.33 -1.03
N PHE A 93 12.34 -5.40 -1.80
CA PHE A 93 12.27 -5.52 -3.26
C PHE A 93 13.65 -5.62 -3.91
N GLU A 94 14.65 -4.86 -3.45
CA GLU A 94 16.03 -4.91 -3.96
C GLU A 94 16.75 -6.23 -3.67
N ALA A 95 16.38 -6.92 -2.59
CA ALA A 95 16.96 -8.20 -2.21
C ALA A 95 16.34 -9.41 -2.96
N ARG A 96 15.21 -9.24 -3.66
CA ARG A 96 14.52 -10.33 -4.35
C ARG A 96 15.28 -10.79 -5.59
N ALA A 97 15.48 -12.10 -5.69
CA ALA A 97 16.12 -12.74 -6.84
C ALA A 97 15.15 -13.05 -7.98
N GLU A 98 13.85 -13.18 -7.68
CA GLU A 98 12.80 -13.52 -8.64
C GLU A 98 11.64 -12.51 -8.51
N PHE A 99 11.14 -12.08 -9.67
CA PHE A 99 9.99 -11.17 -9.78
C PHE A 99 8.88 -11.87 -10.55
N LEU A 100 7.64 -11.50 -10.28
CA LEU A 100 6.51 -11.94 -11.08
C LEU A 100 6.69 -11.39 -12.51
N GLU A 101 6.71 -12.28 -13.51
CA GLU A 101 6.80 -11.93 -14.95
C GLU A 101 8.09 -11.19 -15.36
N ASP A 102 9.19 -11.34 -14.61
CA ASP A 102 10.48 -10.65 -14.84
C ASP A 102 10.41 -9.10 -14.80
N ILE A 103 9.30 -8.53 -14.28
CA ILE A 103 9.14 -7.08 -14.16
C ILE A 103 9.73 -6.62 -12.83
N THR A 104 10.87 -5.94 -12.90
CA THR A 104 11.58 -5.36 -11.74
C THR A 104 10.98 -4.00 -11.35
N VAL A 105 9.80 -4.03 -10.73
CA VAL A 105 9.14 -2.83 -10.22
C VAL A 105 8.64 -3.03 -8.79
N ALA A 106 8.93 -2.05 -7.92
CA ALA A 106 8.37 -2.01 -6.58
C ALA A 106 6.98 -1.33 -6.61
N ASP A 107 6.01 -2.00 -7.23
CA ASP A 107 4.66 -1.45 -7.49
C ASP A 107 3.94 -0.98 -6.22
N THR A 108 4.05 -1.74 -5.12
CA THR A 108 3.50 -1.35 -3.82
C THR A 108 4.14 -0.06 -3.31
N VAL A 109 5.46 0.10 -3.45
CA VAL A 109 6.16 1.33 -3.05
C VAL A 109 5.66 2.52 -3.87
N LEU A 110 5.50 2.36 -5.18
CA LEU A 110 4.98 3.41 -6.06
C LEU A 110 3.55 3.81 -5.67
N ALA A 111 2.68 2.83 -5.42
CA ALA A 111 1.31 3.09 -4.99
C ALA A 111 1.26 3.80 -3.62
N PHE A 112 2.10 3.38 -2.67
CA PHE A 112 2.17 4.00 -1.34
C PHE A 112 2.71 5.43 -1.41
N GLN A 113 3.70 5.72 -2.26
CA GLN A 113 4.18 7.10 -2.45
C GLN A 113 3.10 8.04 -2.98
N VAL A 114 2.20 7.57 -3.84
CA VAL A 114 1.04 8.36 -4.30
C VAL A 114 0.10 8.67 -3.13
N LEU A 115 -0.20 7.69 -2.28
CA LEU A 115 -1.04 7.88 -1.10
C LEU A 115 -0.37 8.76 -0.03
N ALA A 116 0.95 8.63 0.13
CA ALA A 116 1.76 9.44 1.02
C ALA A 116 1.77 10.91 0.57
N ALA A 117 1.88 11.17 -0.74
CA ALA A 117 1.86 12.52 -1.28
C ALA A 117 0.55 13.25 -0.95
N GLN A 118 -0.59 12.55 -1.04
CA GLN A 118 -1.90 13.11 -0.66
C GLN A 118 -1.97 13.49 0.83
N ARG A 119 -1.18 12.81 1.68
CA ARG A 119 -1.10 13.02 3.13
C ARG A 119 0.08 13.89 3.56
N ARG A 120 0.91 14.36 2.62
CA ARG A 120 2.16 15.10 2.88
C ARG A 120 3.22 14.29 3.64
N LEU A 121 3.23 12.97 3.43
CA LEU A 121 4.18 12.01 4.02
C LEU A 121 5.19 11.48 2.99
N ALA A 122 5.14 11.95 1.74
CA ALA A 122 6.00 11.43 0.68
C ALA A 122 7.48 11.56 1.03
N VAL A 123 8.23 10.49 0.78
CA VAL A 123 9.65 10.39 1.11
C VAL A 123 10.47 10.38 -0.17
N LEU A 124 11.59 11.09 -0.18
CA LEU A 124 12.53 10.99 -1.28
C LEU A 124 13.25 9.64 -1.22
N LEU A 125 12.87 8.74 -2.13
CA LEU A 125 13.48 7.42 -2.30
C LEU A 125 14.40 7.41 -3.52
N ARG A 126 15.47 6.60 -3.45
CA ARG A 126 16.39 6.33 -4.55
C ARG A 126 16.55 4.83 -4.65
N SER A 127 16.09 4.26 -5.76
CA SER A 127 16.22 2.84 -6.07
C SER A 127 16.02 2.66 -7.58
N PRO A 128 16.74 1.73 -8.23
CA PRO A 128 16.49 1.39 -9.64
C PRO A 128 15.09 0.80 -9.87
N LEU A 129 14.44 0.27 -8.82
CA LEU A 129 13.10 -0.36 -8.90
C LEU A 129 11.94 0.63 -8.86
N LEU A 130 12.23 1.93 -8.73
CA LEU A 130 11.27 3.02 -8.63
C LEU A 130 11.28 3.92 -9.88
N ALA A 131 11.82 3.42 -11.00
CA ALA A 131 12.05 4.23 -12.18
C ALA A 131 10.77 4.95 -12.64
N ARG A 132 10.95 6.24 -12.92
CA ARG A 132 9.95 7.25 -13.27
C ARG A 132 9.51 7.17 -14.73
#